data_AF-A0A6M4WMG7-F1
#
_entry.id   AF-A0A6M4WMG7-F1
#
_cell.length_a   1.000
_cell.length_b   1.000
_cell.length_c   1.000
_cell.angle_alpha   90.00
_cell.angle_beta   90.00
_cell.angle_gamma   90.00
#
_symmetry.space_group_name_H-M   'P 1'
#
loop_
_entity.id
_entity.type
_entity.pdbx_description
1 polymer ?
#
loop_
_entity_poly.entity_id
_entity_poly.type
_entity_poly.pdbx_seq_one_letter_code
_entity_poly.pdbx_strand_id
1 'polypeptide(L)'
;MPTPRPGPGQVLIEVAYAGVNFAEVQHRRGEFGDPDGPGGYDVPGLEVVGPVAALGSGVTQPVVGERVAAHLPAFGGYAEFAVPGTDFVPAGR
;
A
#
# COMPACT_ATOMS: atom_id res chain seq x y z
N MET A 1 -11.69 -8.03 6.90
CA MET A 1 -10.89 -8.62 5.81
C MET A 1 -9.80 -9.47 6.44
N PRO A 2 -9.39 -10.62 5.86
CA PRO A 2 -8.20 -11.33 6.34
C PRO A 2 -6.93 -10.52 6.03
N THR A 3 -5.88 -10.68 6.84
CA THR A 3 -4.57 -10.08 6.57
C THR A 3 -4.00 -10.64 5.26
N PRO A 4 -3.63 -9.79 4.29
CA PRO A 4 -3.07 -10.25 3.01
C PRO A 4 -1.66 -10.82 3.18
N ARG A 5 -1.22 -11.63 2.23
CA ARG A 5 0.14 -12.18 2.18
C ARG A 5 0.91 -11.59 1.00
N PRO A 6 2.17 -11.15 1.18
CA PRO A 6 2.96 -10.62 0.08
C PRO A 6 3.37 -11.73 -0.89
N GLY A 7 3.15 -11.51 -2.19
CA GLY A 7 3.65 -12.34 -3.28
C GLY A 7 5.09 -11.99 -3.66
N PRO A 8 5.65 -12.64 -4.70
CA PRO A 8 7.00 -12.30 -5.20
C PRO A 8 7.12 -10.81 -5.54
N GLY A 9 8.22 -10.17 -5.12
CA GLY A 9 8.44 -8.74 -5.37
C GLY A 9 7.56 -7.79 -4.55
N GLN A 10 6.89 -8.28 -3.52
CA GLN A 10 6.04 -7.47 -2.62
C GLN A 10 6.51 -7.56 -1.17
N VAL A 11 6.07 -6.60 -0.37
CA VAL A 11 6.25 -6.59 1.08
C VAL A 11 4.90 -6.42 1.77
N LEU A 12 4.78 -6.85 3.02
CA LEU A 12 3.65 -6.51 3.88
C LEU A 12 4.07 -5.35 4.78
N ILE A 13 3.33 -4.26 4.77
CA ILE A 13 3.52 -3.13 5.69
C ILE A 13 2.41 -3.18 6.74
N GLU A 14 2.76 -3.08 8.01
CA GLU A 14 1.81 -2.72 9.08
C GLU A 14 1.62 -1.21 9.04
N VAL A 15 0.42 -0.76 8.69
CA VAL A 15 0.17 0.66 8.39
C VAL A 15 0.15 1.45 9.69
N ALA A 16 1.14 2.34 9.87
CA ALA A 16 1.17 3.28 10.99
C ALA A 16 0.49 4.61 10.63
N TYR A 17 0.65 5.05 9.39
CA TYR A 17 0.03 6.25 8.84
C TYR A 17 -0.41 6.01 7.40
N ALA A 18 -1.52 6.61 7.00
CA ALA A 18 -1.99 6.63 5.61
C ALA A 18 -2.14 8.09 5.15
N GLY A 19 -1.70 8.37 3.93
CA GLY A 19 -1.88 9.67 3.28
C GLY A 19 -3.31 9.83 2.80
N VAL A 20 -3.91 11.01 3.02
CA VAL A 20 -5.23 11.36 2.49
C VAL A 20 -5.05 12.30 1.32
N ASN A 21 -5.41 11.86 0.11
CA ASN A 21 -5.26 12.67 -1.09
C ASN A 21 -6.62 13.13 -1.65
N PHE A 22 -6.59 14.14 -2.52
CA PHE A 22 -7.79 14.58 -3.25
C PHE A 22 -8.10 13.67 -4.45
N ALA A 23 -7.09 12.95 -4.95
CA ALA A 23 -7.23 11.99 -6.05
C ALA A 23 -8.26 10.90 -5.73
N GLU A 24 -8.46 10.56 -4.46
CA GLU A 24 -9.47 9.63 -4.01
C GLU A 24 -10.90 10.15 -4.24
N VAL A 25 -11.12 11.44 -4.02
CA VAL A 25 -12.41 12.09 -4.31
C VAL A 25 -12.65 12.11 -5.81
N GLN A 26 -11.63 12.48 -6.60
CA GLN A 26 -11.72 12.50 -8.06
C GLN A 26 -12.01 11.09 -8.61
N HIS A 27 -11.36 10.05 -8.08
CA HIS A 27 -11.62 8.67 -8.48
C HIS A 27 -13.07 8.25 -8.22
N ARG A 28 -13.60 8.55 -7.03
CA ARG A 28 -15.00 8.28 -6.68
C ARG A 28 -16.01 9.04 -7.54
N ARG A 29 -15.61 10.14 -8.17
CA ARG A 29 -16.44 10.92 -9.10
C ARG A 29 -16.30 10.45 -10.56
N GLY A 30 -15.44 9.47 -10.83
CA GLY A 30 -15.11 9.04 -12.19
C GLY A 30 -14.21 10.02 -12.94
N GLU A 31 -13.52 10.91 -12.22
CA GLU A 31 -12.65 11.95 -12.79
C GLU A 31 -11.18 11.51 -12.90
N PHE A 32 -10.79 10.43 -12.22
CA PHE A 32 -9.42 9.93 -12.17
C PHE A 32 -9.39 8.40 -12.11
N GLY A 33 -8.69 7.73 -13.02
CA GLY A 33 -8.66 6.27 -13.09
C GLY A 33 -10.00 5.64 -13.52
N ASP A 34 -10.11 4.32 -13.40
CA ASP A 34 -11.35 3.57 -13.69
C ASP A 34 -11.99 3.09 -12.37
N PRO A 35 -13.07 3.74 -11.90
CA PRO A 35 -13.73 3.37 -10.64
C PRO A 35 -14.46 2.04 -10.69
N ASP A 36 -14.81 1.55 -11.88
CA ASP A 36 -15.52 0.28 -12.09
C ASP A 36 -14.57 -0.84 -12.55
N GLY A 37 -13.28 -0.54 -12.67
CA GLY A 37 -12.25 -1.48 -13.10
C GLY A 37 -11.94 -2.57 -12.05
N PRO A 38 -11.24 -3.66 -12.44
CA PRO A 38 -10.84 -4.70 -11.50
C PRO A 38 -9.94 -4.15 -10.38
N GLY A 39 -10.32 -4.38 -9.12
CA GLY A 39 -9.65 -3.76 -7.96
C GLY A 39 -10.07 -2.31 -7.70
N GLY A 40 -11.15 -1.86 -8.36
CA GLY A 40 -11.78 -0.57 -8.18
C GLY A 40 -12.32 -0.39 -6.76
N TYR A 41 -11.47 0.15 -5.90
CA TYR A 41 -11.84 0.94 -4.74
C TYR A 41 -12.44 0.28 -3.49
N ASP A 42 -12.47 -1.05 -3.38
CA ASP A 42 -12.98 -1.74 -2.18
C ASP A 42 -12.35 -1.20 -0.88
N VAL A 43 -11.05 -0.88 -0.93
CA VAL A 43 -10.31 -0.24 0.16
C VAL A 43 -9.57 0.98 -0.39
N PRO A 44 -9.95 2.22 -0.02
CA PRO A 44 -9.28 3.43 -0.48
C PRO A 44 -7.85 3.59 0.08
N GLY A 45 -7.18 4.67 -0.31
CA GLY A 45 -5.88 5.08 0.22
C GLY A 45 -4.74 4.75 -0.72
N LEU A 46 -4.02 5.79 -1.15
CA LEU A 46 -2.96 5.72 -2.15
C LEU A 46 -1.56 5.60 -1.54
N GLU A 47 -1.38 5.90 -0.27
CA GLU A 47 -0.05 5.99 0.34
C GLU A 47 -0.09 5.52 1.79
N VAL A 48 0.96 4.81 2.19
CA VAL A 48 1.13 4.33 3.57
C VAL A 48 2.57 4.51 4.05
N VAL A 49 2.72 4.66 5.35
CA VAL A 49 4.00 4.61 6.06
C VAL A 49 3.87 3.61 7.21
N GLY A 50 4.86 2.76 7.38
CA GLY A 50 4.86 1.80 8.47
C GLY A 50 6.03 0.82 8.44
N PRO A 51 6.22 0.01 9.50
CA PRO A 51 7.22 -1.04 9.50
C PRO A 51 6.84 -2.18 8.55
N VAL A 52 7.85 -2.78 7.92
CA VAL A 52 7.70 -3.99 7.14
C VAL A 52 7.45 -5.18 8.06
N ALA A 53 6.29 -5.81 7.92
CA ALA A 53 5.86 -6.95 8.72
C ALA A 53 6.28 -8.30 8.10
N ALA A 54 6.35 -8.39 6.77
CA ALA A 54 6.76 -9.60 6.06
C ALA A 54 7.31 -9.30 4.66
N LEU A 55 8.10 -10.23 4.12
CA LEU A 55 8.67 -10.17 2.78
C LEU A 55 8.07 -11.26 1.88
N GLY A 56 7.82 -10.89 0.63
CA GLY A 56 7.49 -11.83 -0.43
C GLY A 56 8.70 -12.65 -0.89
N SER A 57 8.42 -13.71 -1.66
CA SER A 57 9.49 -14.57 -2.21
C SER A 57 10.47 -13.76 -3.06
N GLY A 58 11.76 -13.94 -2.81
CA GLY A 58 12.85 -13.27 -3.55
C GLY A 58 13.11 -11.82 -3.15
N VAL A 59 12.37 -11.25 -2.20
CA VAL A 59 12.63 -9.91 -1.67
C VAL A 59 13.65 -9.99 -0.55
N THR A 60 14.74 -9.23 -0.67
CA THR A 60 15.85 -9.19 0.31
C THR A 60 16.03 -7.83 0.98
N GLN A 61 15.41 -6.79 0.41
CA GLN A 61 15.33 -5.44 0.95
C GLN A 61 13.91 -4.92 0.70
N PRO A 62 13.31 -4.20 1.65
CA PRO A 62 13.86 -3.76 2.93
C PRO A 62 13.85 -4.95 3.92
N VAL A 63 14.34 -4.78 5.15
CA VAL A 63 14.24 -5.87 6.16
C VAL A 63 12.98 -5.74 7.00
N VAL A 64 12.51 -6.85 7.56
CA VAL A 64 11.39 -6.83 8.52
C VAL A 64 11.72 -5.90 9.70
N GLY A 65 10.76 -5.05 10.06
CA GLY A 65 10.88 -4.00 11.07
C GLY A 65 11.37 -2.65 10.53
N GLU A 66 11.92 -2.59 9.32
CA GLU A 66 12.31 -1.34 8.70
C GLU A 66 11.09 -0.51 8.32
N ARG A 67 11.12 0.79 8.62
CA ARG A 67 10.02 1.70 8.29
C ARG A 67 10.19 2.23 6.88
N VAL A 68 9.15 2.07 6.08
CA VAL A 68 9.12 2.51 4.69
C VAL A 68 7.86 3.32 4.40
N ALA A 69 7.93 4.18 3.40
CA ALA A 69 6.77 4.81 2.78
C ALA A 69 6.57 4.23 1.38
N ALA A 70 5.33 3.89 1.02
CA ALA A 70 5.01 3.25 -0.24
C ALA A 70 3.76 3.86 -0.90
N HIS A 71 3.80 3.92 -2.22
CA HIS A 71 2.66 4.28 -3.06
C HIS A 71 1.88 3.01 -3.47
N LEU A 72 0.56 3.11 -3.45
CA LEU A 72 -0.41 2.03 -3.68
C LEU A 72 -1.31 2.41 -4.86
N PRO A 73 -0.86 2.20 -6.12
CA PRO A 73 -1.62 2.61 -7.31
C PRO A 73 -2.93 1.83 -7.48
N ALA A 74 -3.05 0.67 -6.84
CA ALA A 74 -4.27 -0.14 -6.78
C ALA A 74 -5.10 0.12 -5.51
N PHE A 75 -4.83 1.21 -4.80
CA PHE A 75 -5.40 1.53 -3.49
C PHE A 75 -5.08 0.47 -2.41
N GLY A 76 -5.79 0.52 -1.27
CA GLY A 76 -5.60 -0.40 -0.15
C GLY A 76 -4.92 0.19 1.08
N GLY A 77 -4.59 1.49 1.07
CA GLY A 77 -3.84 2.14 2.15
C GLY A 77 -4.65 2.42 3.42
N TYR A 78 -5.97 2.52 3.33
CA TYR A 78 -6.86 2.71 4.49
C TYR A 78 -7.20 1.37 5.14
N ALA A 79 -6.16 0.66 5.54
CA ALA A 79 -6.24 -0.65 6.19
C ALA A 79 -5.14 -0.77 7.25
N GLU A 80 -5.22 -1.80 8.09
CA GLU A 80 -4.17 -2.12 9.08
C GLU A 80 -2.91 -2.68 8.40
N PHE A 81 -3.06 -3.28 7.21
CA PHE A 81 -1.96 -3.85 6.45
C PHE A 81 -2.11 -3.57 4.95
N ALA A 82 -0.99 -3.29 4.29
CA ALA A 82 -0.93 -3.06 2.84
C ALA A 82 0.19 -3.89 2.18
N VAL A 83 -0.01 -4.26 0.92
CA VAL A 83 0.94 -5.08 0.13
C VAL A 83 1.44 -4.32 -1.11
N PRO A 84 2.33 -3.33 -0.94
CA PRO A 84 2.96 -2.68 -2.09
C PRO A 84 4.00 -3.60 -2.74
N GLY A 85 4.43 -3.20 -3.94
CA GLY A 85 5.68 -3.69 -4.54
C GLY A 85 6.91 -3.16 -3.79
N THR A 86 8.09 -3.42 -4.35
CA THR A 86 9.37 -2.98 -3.75
C THR A 86 9.81 -1.56 -4.12
N ASP A 87 8.93 -0.76 -4.72
CA ASP A 87 9.18 0.67 -4.98
C ASP A 87 8.69 1.50 -3.78
N PHE A 88 9.53 1.55 -2.75
CA PHE A 88 9.29 2.30 -1.53
C PHE A 88 10.51 3.15 -1.20
N VAL A 89 10.31 4.16 -0.35
CA VAL A 89 11.40 4.98 0.18
C VAL A 89 11.58 4.71 1.68
N PRO A 90 12.82 4.72 2.19
CA PRO A 90 13.06 4.67 3.63
C PRO A 90 12.33 5.82 4.33
N ALA A 91 11.57 5.49 5.37
CA ALA A 91 10.89 6.48 6.19
C ALA A 91 11.64 6.64 7.52
N GLY A 92 12.00 7.89 7.83
CA GLY A 92 12.67 8.23 9.09
C GLY A 92 11.88 7.80 10.32
N ARG A 93 12.57 7.75 11.45
CA ARG A 93 11.98 7.39 12.74
C ARG A 93 10.92 8.39 13.19
#